data_AF-A0A941X9A1-F1
#
_entry.id   AF-A0A941X9A1-F1
#
_cell.length_a   1.000
_cell.length_b   1.000
_cell.length_c   1.000
_cell.angle_alpha   90.00
_cell.angle_beta   90.00
_cell.angle_gamma   90.00
#
_symmetry.space_group_name_H-M   'P 1'
#
loop_
_entity.id
_entity.type
_entity.pdbx_description
1 polymer ?
#
loop_
_entity_poly.entity_id
_entity_poly.type
_entity_poly.pdbx_seq_one_letter_code
_entity_poly.pdbx_strand_id
1 'polypeptide(L)'
;MKNKLLLVSCALFLFSSTAFAENLLVTKTSGGADEEGTLPYVVANAPGGSVIELSIGDETTVTIPETILIDKNLTIDGKGKTISVAEPGVSNYRIFKIGLYEPEDGAELISLTLKNCTLYGGDGTALVDTETTMATWSATILVGANGTLTGENLLFDKAKNGYAAGIMACGDITLTNCTFQNLSGTKAGGALYTNKGVTGRFTNCTFTNNTSEAHGGAVCCSGSTNYFTDCVFTGNTSTGKSTNGGAIFLQNAGASAEIINCTFTENTATNYGGAVEQNNNVTDGALKIVNTTFTNNTAKGGGALLTWMGDITVEHCSFEHNEATGTSGGAWYASLKTAVTYKVAGCYFGENLSAAHGGAILSTSKNATFTN
;
A
#
# COMPACT_ATOMS: atom_id res chain seq x y z
N MET A 1 -7.48 24.32 -77.54
CA MET A 1 -7.46 23.36 -76.43
C MET A 1 -6.05 23.27 -75.86
N LYS A 2 -5.83 23.79 -74.65
CA LYS A 2 -4.87 23.31 -73.63
C LYS A 2 -4.89 24.30 -72.45
N ASN A 3 -5.79 24.07 -71.50
CA ASN A 3 -5.74 24.69 -70.18
C ASN A 3 -4.57 24.07 -69.41
N LYS A 4 -3.61 24.89 -68.96
CA LYS A 4 -2.63 24.48 -67.96
C LYS A 4 -3.23 24.75 -66.59
N LEU A 5 -3.62 23.66 -65.93
CA LEU A 5 -4.05 23.64 -64.54
C LEU A 5 -2.80 23.86 -63.65
N LEU A 6 -2.77 24.95 -62.90
CA LEU A 6 -1.75 25.21 -61.90
C LEU A 6 -2.18 24.48 -60.61
N LEU A 7 -1.58 23.33 -60.32
CA LEU A 7 -1.73 22.70 -59.00
C LEU A 7 -0.92 23.51 -58.00
N VAL A 8 -1.61 24.22 -57.11
CA VAL A 8 -1.03 24.75 -55.88
C VAL A 8 -1.05 23.61 -54.86
N SER A 9 0.11 23.02 -54.57
CA SER A 9 0.25 22.07 -53.48
C SER A 9 0.23 22.84 -52.15
N CYS A 10 -0.89 22.83 -51.44
CA CYS A 10 -0.90 23.18 -50.03
C CYS A 10 -0.13 22.10 -49.27
N ALA A 11 1.11 22.41 -48.89
CA ALA A 11 1.84 21.63 -47.90
C ALA A 11 1.10 21.77 -46.56
N LEU A 12 0.36 20.73 -46.18
CA LEU A 12 -0.12 20.55 -44.82
C LEU A 12 1.12 20.35 -43.94
N PHE A 13 1.57 21.40 -43.25
CA PHE A 13 2.53 21.24 -42.17
C PHE A 13 1.83 20.51 -41.02
N LEU A 14 1.95 19.18 -41.01
CA LEU A 14 1.77 18.38 -39.80
C LEU A 14 2.86 18.80 -38.83
N PHE A 15 2.59 19.83 -38.03
CA PHE A 15 3.35 20.04 -36.80
C PHE A 15 3.06 18.82 -35.94
N SER A 16 4.01 17.89 -35.87
CA SER A 16 4.10 17.01 -34.70
C SER A 16 4.42 17.94 -33.54
N SER A 17 3.38 18.49 -32.91
CA SER A 17 3.54 19.21 -31.66
C SER A 17 4.16 18.21 -30.69
N THR A 18 5.43 18.41 -30.36
CA THR A 18 5.97 17.90 -29.11
C THR A 18 5.07 18.49 -28.04
N ALA A 19 4.12 17.70 -27.54
CA ALA A 19 3.16 18.15 -26.57
C ALA A 19 3.96 18.44 -25.29
N PHE A 20 4.07 19.72 -24.94
CA PHE A 20 4.81 20.13 -23.76
C PHE A 20 3.97 19.87 -22.51
N ALA A 21 4.61 19.66 -21.37
CA ALA A 21 3.90 19.59 -20.10
C ALA A 21 3.12 20.89 -19.85
N GLU A 22 1.86 20.75 -19.47
CA GLU A 22 0.94 21.88 -19.23
C GLU A 22 0.37 21.86 -17.81
N ASN A 23 -0.14 23.00 -17.36
CA ASN A 23 -0.95 23.09 -16.14
C ASN A 23 -2.42 23.09 -16.55
N LEU A 24 -3.14 22.05 -16.16
CA LEU A 24 -4.52 21.79 -16.56
C LEU A 24 -5.43 21.82 -15.32
N LEU A 25 -6.70 22.19 -15.53
CA LEU A 25 -7.68 22.32 -14.45
C LEU A 25 -8.84 21.35 -14.65
N VAL A 26 -9.21 20.66 -13.58
CA VAL A 26 -10.50 19.99 -13.48
C VAL A 26 -11.52 20.98 -12.94
N THR A 27 -12.56 21.26 -13.71
CA THR A 27 -13.57 22.29 -13.40
C THR A 27 -14.95 21.72 -13.12
N LYS A 28 -15.17 20.42 -13.40
CA LYS A 28 -16.41 19.71 -13.13
C LYS A 28 -16.26 18.73 -11.97
N THR A 29 -17.33 18.54 -11.23
CA THR A 29 -17.42 17.62 -10.09
C THR A 29 -17.74 16.19 -10.48
N SER A 30 -18.18 15.91 -11.71
CA SER A 30 -18.45 14.56 -12.20
C SER A 30 -18.56 14.52 -13.72
N GLY A 31 -18.37 13.34 -14.30
CA GLY A 31 -18.57 13.04 -15.72
C GLY A 31 -17.44 12.16 -16.27
N GLY A 32 -17.65 11.57 -17.45
CA GLY A 32 -16.74 10.61 -18.08
C GLY A 32 -15.60 11.26 -18.89
N ALA A 33 -14.79 10.43 -19.54
CA ALA A 33 -13.66 10.84 -20.38
C ALA A 33 -14.05 11.64 -21.64
N ASP A 34 -15.33 11.65 -21.99
CA ASP A 34 -15.91 12.32 -23.16
C ASP A 34 -16.34 13.76 -22.85
N GLU A 35 -16.35 14.13 -21.57
CA GLU A 35 -16.90 15.40 -21.09
C GLU A 35 -15.79 16.38 -20.68
N GLU A 36 -15.60 17.43 -21.47
CA GLU A 36 -14.56 18.45 -21.18
C GLU A 36 -14.69 19.02 -19.76
N GLY A 37 -13.54 19.15 -19.08
CA GLY A 37 -13.43 19.70 -17.73
C GLY A 37 -13.60 18.69 -16.58
N THR A 38 -13.93 17.42 -16.87
CA THR A 38 -13.94 16.33 -15.87
C THR A 38 -12.54 15.79 -15.64
N LEU A 39 -12.30 15.16 -14.48
CA LEU A 39 -11.01 14.53 -14.20
C LEU A 39 -10.65 13.43 -15.22
N PRO A 40 -11.55 12.49 -15.58
CA PRO A 40 -11.24 11.51 -16.62
C PRO A 40 -10.86 12.15 -17.97
N TYR A 41 -11.60 13.18 -18.41
CA TYR A 41 -11.31 13.87 -19.68
C TYR A 41 -9.93 14.56 -19.65
N VAL A 42 -9.63 15.29 -18.58
CA VAL A 42 -8.38 16.04 -18.46
C VAL A 42 -7.18 15.09 -18.42
N VAL A 43 -7.29 13.96 -17.71
CA VAL A 43 -6.23 12.94 -17.68
C VAL A 43 -6.03 12.30 -19.06
N ALA A 44 -7.11 11.94 -19.75
CA ALA A 44 -7.03 11.27 -21.05
C ALA A 44 -6.33 12.14 -22.11
N ASN A 45 -6.58 13.45 -22.09
CA ASN A 45 -6.09 14.40 -23.09
C ASN A 45 -4.81 15.14 -22.70
N ALA A 46 -4.31 14.99 -21.47
CA ALA A 46 -3.10 15.67 -21.01
C ALA A 46 -1.83 15.18 -21.74
N PRO A 47 -0.94 16.10 -22.17
CA PRO A 47 0.43 15.74 -22.55
C PRO A 47 1.19 15.07 -21.41
N GLY A 48 2.13 14.18 -21.73
CA GLY A 48 3.04 13.60 -20.75
C GLY A 48 3.86 14.68 -20.00
N GLY A 49 3.96 14.53 -18.68
CA GLY A 49 4.64 15.46 -17.78
C GLY A 49 3.74 16.58 -17.23
N SER A 50 2.48 16.66 -17.65
CA SER A 50 1.56 17.71 -17.23
C SER A 50 1.19 17.65 -15.73
N VAL A 51 0.78 18.80 -15.20
CA VAL A 51 0.23 18.97 -13.85
C VAL A 51 -1.26 19.26 -13.96
N ILE A 52 -2.07 18.52 -13.20
CA ILE A 52 -3.53 18.63 -13.19
C ILE A 52 -3.96 19.07 -11.79
N GLU A 53 -4.71 20.17 -11.68
CA GLU A 53 -5.22 20.67 -10.40
C GLU A 53 -6.75 20.56 -10.33
N LEU A 54 -7.27 20.15 -9.16
CA LEU A 54 -8.72 20.17 -8.92
C LEU A 54 -9.19 21.60 -8.59
N SER A 55 -9.91 22.21 -9.52
CA SER A 55 -10.40 23.60 -9.46
C SER A 55 -11.92 23.68 -9.61
N ILE A 56 -12.63 22.92 -8.77
CA ILE A 56 -14.10 22.82 -8.75
C ILE A 56 -14.79 23.89 -7.88
N GLY A 57 -14.12 25.03 -7.65
CA GLY A 57 -14.64 26.11 -6.79
C GLY A 57 -14.83 25.68 -5.34
N ASP A 58 -15.99 26.00 -4.76
CA ASP A 58 -16.34 25.70 -3.37
C ASP A 58 -16.72 24.22 -3.14
N GLU A 59 -16.97 23.48 -4.21
CA GLU A 59 -17.28 22.05 -4.14
C GLU A 59 -16.12 21.26 -3.56
N THR A 60 -16.42 20.17 -2.88
CA THR A 60 -15.40 19.42 -2.10
C THR A 60 -14.97 18.11 -2.75
N THR A 61 -15.77 17.59 -3.70
CA THR A 61 -15.60 16.23 -4.22
C THR A 61 -15.70 16.19 -5.74
N VAL A 62 -14.78 15.48 -6.37
CA VAL A 62 -14.88 15.00 -7.74
C VAL A 62 -15.30 13.52 -7.71
N THR A 63 -16.48 13.24 -8.25
CA THR A 63 -17.03 11.89 -8.39
C THR A 63 -16.63 11.30 -9.72
N ILE A 64 -15.98 10.14 -9.70
CA ILE A 64 -15.57 9.41 -10.90
C ILE A 64 -16.57 8.28 -11.21
N PRO A 65 -17.10 8.21 -12.44
CA PRO A 65 -18.03 7.16 -12.86
C PRO A 65 -17.32 5.92 -13.43
N GLU A 66 -16.01 5.99 -13.64
CA GLU A 66 -15.21 4.96 -14.29
C GLU A 66 -13.75 4.98 -13.77
N THR A 67 -13.01 3.90 -14.01
CA THR A 67 -11.58 3.83 -13.67
C THR A 67 -10.78 4.76 -14.57
N ILE A 68 -9.93 5.60 -13.96
CA ILE A 68 -9.02 6.47 -14.70
C ILE A 68 -7.70 5.74 -14.95
N LEU A 69 -7.37 5.54 -16.22
CA LEU A 69 -6.07 5.00 -16.63
C LEU A 69 -5.01 6.11 -16.67
N ILE A 70 -3.88 5.86 -16.01
CA ILE A 70 -2.66 6.63 -16.12
C ILE A 70 -1.69 5.83 -16.98
N ASP A 71 -1.54 6.25 -18.23
CA ASP A 71 -0.70 5.68 -19.29
C ASP A 71 0.43 6.63 -19.72
N LYS A 72 0.60 7.75 -19.00
CA LYS A 72 1.68 8.73 -19.18
C LYS A 72 2.10 9.31 -17.84
N ASN A 73 3.28 9.92 -17.81
CA ASN A 73 3.77 10.60 -16.61
C ASN A 73 2.88 11.81 -16.29
N LEU A 74 2.32 11.89 -15.08
CA LEU A 74 1.43 12.98 -14.68
C LEU A 74 1.63 13.37 -13.22
N THR A 75 1.35 14.63 -12.91
CA THR A 75 1.13 15.09 -11.53
C THR A 75 -0.32 15.50 -11.38
N ILE A 76 -0.99 15.03 -10.32
CA ILE A 76 -2.33 15.44 -9.93
C ILE A 76 -2.27 16.04 -8.52
N ASP A 77 -2.66 17.30 -8.36
CA ASP A 77 -2.80 17.97 -7.07
C ASP A 77 -4.28 18.16 -6.76
N GLY A 78 -4.76 17.46 -5.73
CA GLY A 78 -6.14 17.53 -5.30
C GLY A 78 -6.52 18.82 -4.60
N LYS A 79 -5.55 19.68 -4.21
CA LYS A 79 -5.81 20.96 -3.50
C LYS A 79 -6.72 20.80 -2.27
N GLY A 80 -6.58 19.70 -1.54
CA GLY A 80 -7.38 19.35 -0.37
C GLY A 80 -8.78 18.81 -0.69
N LYS A 81 -9.12 18.61 -1.96
CA LYS A 81 -10.41 18.05 -2.39
C LYS A 81 -10.41 16.52 -2.32
N THR A 82 -11.60 15.95 -2.42
CA THR A 82 -11.82 14.50 -2.45
C THR A 82 -11.98 14.01 -3.89
N ILE A 83 -11.36 12.89 -4.23
CA ILE A 83 -11.64 12.10 -5.42
C ILE A 83 -12.36 10.83 -4.95
N SER A 84 -13.58 10.61 -5.42
CA SER A 84 -14.47 9.59 -4.90
C SER A 84 -15.11 8.80 -6.03
N VAL A 85 -15.29 7.49 -5.84
CA VAL A 85 -16.31 6.75 -6.62
C VAL A 85 -17.71 7.23 -6.24
N ALA A 86 -18.72 6.93 -7.09
CA ALA A 86 -20.11 7.38 -6.87
C ALA A 86 -20.70 6.92 -5.52
N GLU A 87 -20.40 5.69 -5.11
CA GLU A 87 -20.84 5.12 -3.84
C GLU A 87 -19.64 4.49 -3.10
N PRO A 88 -18.93 5.24 -2.23
CA PRO A 88 -17.76 4.73 -1.53
C PRO A 88 -18.05 3.48 -0.70
N GLY A 89 -17.18 2.47 -0.80
CA GLY A 89 -17.32 1.18 -0.15
C GLY A 89 -18.43 0.28 -0.72
N VAL A 90 -19.08 0.67 -1.83
CA VAL A 90 -20.13 -0.09 -2.53
C VAL A 90 -19.87 -0.17 -4.05
N SER A 91 -19.33 0.89 -4.64
CA SER A 91 -19.12 1.00 -6.09
C SER A 91 -18.07 0.01 -6.59
N ASN A 92 -18.26 -0.48 -7.80
CA ASN A 92 -17.40 -1.49 -8.42
C ASN A 92 -16.23 -0.91 -9.23
N TYR A 93 -15.89 0.36 -8.99
CA TYR A 93 -14.78 1.03 -9.65
C TYR A 93 -13.62 1.23 -8.69
N ARG A 94 -12.41 1.16 -9.25
CA ARG A 94 -11.23 1.77 -8.65
C ARG A 94 -11.08 3.20 -9.13
N ILE A 95 -10.27 3.99 -8.43
CA ILE A 95 -9.98 5.36 -8.86
C ILE A 95 -8.97 5.36 -9.99
N PHE A 96 -7.75 4.90 -9.69
CA PHE A 96 -6.64 4.95 -10.64
C PHE A 96 -6.10 3.57 -10.97
N LYS A 97 -5.75 3.36 -12.24
CA LYS A 97 -4.84 2.31 -12.70
C LYS A 97 -3.61 2.97 -13.29
N ILE A 98 -2.42 2.65 -12.79
CA ILE A 98 -1.16 3.28 -13.22
C ILE A 98 -0.31 2.25 -13.95
N GLY A 99 -0.12 2.46 -15.25
CA GLY A 99 0.61 1.53 -16.10
C GLY A 99 -0.11 0.19 -16.33
N LEU A 100 0.65 -0.75 -16.89
CA LEU A 100 0.26 -2.11 -17.24
C LEU A 100 0.79 -3.10 -16.21
N TYR A 101 0.04 -4.17 -15.97
CA TYR A 101 0.49 -5.25 -15.09
C TYR A 101 1.49 -6.19 -15.77
N GLU A 102 1.23 -6.56 -17.02
CA GLU A 102 2.12 -7.36 -17.86
C GLU A 102 2.58 -6.51 -19.06
N PRO A 103 3.48 -5.53 -18.84
CA PRO A 103 4.05 -4.76 -19.93
C PRO A 103 4.92 -5.65 -20.83
N GLU A 104 4.99 -5.30 -22.11
CA GLU A 104 5.98 -5.89 -23.03
C GLU A 104 7.41 -5.57 -22.57
N ASP A 105 8.36 -6.42 -22.93
CA ASP A 105 9.78 -6.20 -22.60
C ASP A 105 10.25 -4.83 -23.13
N GLY A 106 10.79 -4.01 -22.24
CA GLY A 106 11.27 -2.66 -22.56
C GLY A 106 10.19 -1.57 -22.59
N ALA A 107 8.96 -1.86 -22.16
CA ALA A 107 7.93 -0.83 -21.99
C ALA A 107 8.43 0.32 -21.10
N GLU A 108 8.04 1.54 -21.46
CA GLU A 108 8.39 2.73 -20.69
C GLU A 108 7.75 2.71 -19.30
N LEU A 109 8.43 3.33 -18.35
CA LEU A 109 7.90 3.56 -17.00
C LEU A 109 6.85 4.66 -17.03
N ILE A 110 5.72 4.40 -16.36
CA ILE A 110 4.64 5.34 -16.16
C ILE A 110 4.62 5.79 -14.70
N SER A 111 4.60 7.09 -14.46
CA SER A 111 4.62 7.66 -13.11
C SER A 111 3.41 8.54 -12.84
N LEU A 112 2.77 8.31 -11.70
CA LEU A 112 1.81 9.24 -11.13
C LEU A 112 2.39 9.88 -9.87
N THR A 113 2.45 11.21 -9.85
CA THR A 113 2.58 11.96 -8.60
C THR A 113 1.20 12.43 -8.18
N LEU A 114 0.72 12.02 -7.01
CA LEU A 114 -0.59 12.41 -6.48
C LEU A 114 -0.40 13.15 -5.15
N LYS A 115 -1.05 14.32 -5.01
CA LYS A 115 -0.85 15.20 -3.85
C LYS A 115 -2.15 15.72 -3.27
N ASN A 116 -2.15 15.95 -1.95
CA ASN A 116 -3.13 16.75 -1.22
C ASN A 116 -4.59 16.37 -1.53
N CYS A 117 -4.93 15.09 -1.45
CA CYS A 117 -6.29 14.66 -1.74
C CYS A 117 -6.78 13.56 -0.80
N THR A 118 -8.10 13.52 -0.62
CA THR A 118 -8.78 12.37 -0.04
C THR A 118 -9.25 11.44 -1.15
N LEU A 119 -9.13 10.14 -0.95
CA LEU A 119 -9.49 9.07 -1.88
C LEU A 119 -10.52 8.16 -1.22
N TYR A 120 -11.72 8.17 -1.77
CA TYR A 120 -12.81 7.29 -1.35
C TYR A 120 -13.04 6.21 -2.40
N GLY A 121 -12.51 5.02 -2.14
CA GLY A 121 -12.63 3.86 -3.02
C GLY A 121 -13.93 3.08 -2.83
N GLY A 122 -14.16 2.13 -3.74
CA GLY A 122 -15.38 1.32 -3.82
C GLY A 122 -15.38 0.01 -3.02
N ASP A 123 -16.33 -0.86 -3.37
CA ASP A 123 -16.37 -2.28 -2.98
C ASP A 123 -15.61 -3.10 -4.02
N GLY A 124 -14.56 -3.78 -3.58
CA GLY A 124 -13.68 -4.54 -4.45
C GLY A 124 -14.23 -5.86 -4.99
N THR A 125 -15.48 -6.24 -4.71
CA THR A 125 -16.02 -7.59 -5.01
C THR A 125 -16.51 -7.77 -6.45
N ALA A 126 -16.85 -6.71 -7.15
CA ALA A 126 -17.42 -6.80 -8.50
C ALA A 126 -16.76 -5.84 -9.49
N LEU A 127 -15.43 -5.66 -9.37
CA LEU A 127 -14.66 -4.83 -10.27
C LEU A 127 -14.97 -5.15 -11.73
N VAL A 128 -15.41 -4.12 -12.46
CA VAL A 128 -15.56 -4.19 -13.92
C VAL A 128 -14.19 -3.86 -14.51
N ASP A 129 -13.30 -4.85 -14.55
CA ASP A 129 -12.04 -4.78 -15.29
C ASP A 129 -12.08 -5.78 -16.44
N THR A 130 -11.63 -5.37 -17.61
CA THR A 130 -11.57 -6.21 -18.82
C THR A 130 -10.36 -7.18 -18.80
N GLU A 131 -9.43 -7.02 -17.85
CA GLU A 131 -8.27 -7.90 -17.70
C GLU A 131 -8.58 -9.13 -16.82
N THR A 132 -8.62 -10.30 -17.45
CA THR A 132 -9.08 -11.57 -16.87
C THR A 132 -8.20 -12.10 -15.73
N THR A 133 -6.95 -11.66 -15.60
CA THR A 133 -6.03 -12.06 -14.52
C THR A 133 -6.14 -11.20 -13.26
N MET A 134 -6.65 -9.95 -13.38
CA MET A 134 -6.66 -8.96 -12.30
C MET A 134 -8.05 -8.55 -11.81
N ALA A 135 -9.12 -9.12 -12.38
CA ALA A 135 -10.49 -8.88 -11.95
C ALA A 135 -10.75 -9.17 -10.45
N THR A 136 -9.85 -9.89 -9.78
CA THR A 136 -9.93 -10.20 -8.35
C THR A 136 -9.04 -9.34 -7.46
N TRP A 137 -8.15 -8.51 -8.02
CA TRP A 137 -7.17 -7.70 -7.28
C TRP A 137 -7.65 -6.27 -7.11
N SER A 138 -8.74 -6.15 -6.37
CA SER A 138 -9.37 -4.86 -6.11
C SER A 138 -8.61 -4.01 -5.11
N ALA A 139 -8.54 -2.71 -5.45
CA ALA A 139 -7.96 -1.63 -4.66
C ALA A 139 -8.48 -0.29 -5.18
N THR A 140 -8.40 0.75 -4.34
CA THR A 140 -8.68 2.14 -4.74
C THR A 140 -7.70 2.61 -5.82
N ILE A 141 -6.42 2.23 -5.69
CA ILE A 141 -5.38 2.45 -6.71
C ILE A 141 -4.69 1.12 -7.03
N LEU A 142 -4.56 0.83 -8.31
CA LEU A 142 -3.74 -0.26 -8.83
C LEU A 142 -2.49 0.31 -9.50
N VAL A 143 -1.31 -0.13 -9.05
CA VAL A 143 -0.02 0.18 -9.67
C VAL A 143 0.46 -1.04 -10.44
N GLY A 144 0.51 -0.96 -11.77
CA GLY A 144 1.04 -2.01 -12.65
C GLY A 144 2.55 -2.17 -12.53
N ALA A 145 3.12 -3.20 -13.17
CA ALA A 145 4.54 -3.53 -13.08
C ALA A 145 5.47 -2.47 -13.70
N ASN A 146 5.04 -1.78 -14.76
CA ASN A 146 5.76 -0.59 -15.27
C ASN A 146 5.20 0.73 -14.70
N GLY A 147 4.32 0.66 -13.71
CA GLY A 147 3.75 1.83 -13.03
C GLY A 147 4.56 2.21 -11.79
N THR A 148 4.56 3.49 -11.44
CA THR A 148 5.08 4.00 -10.17
C THR A 148 4.13 5.03 -9.57
N LEU A 149 4.01 5.02 -8.23
CA LEU A 149 3.20 6.00 -7.51
C LEU A 149 4.06 6.76 -6.51
N THR A 150 4.07 8.09 -6.62
CA THR A 150 4.57 9.00 -5.59
C THR A 150 3.38 9.74 -4.97
N GLY A 151 3.11 9.50 -3.69
CA GLY A 151 1.98 10.08 -2.96
C GLY A 151 2.44 11.03 -1.85
N GLU A 152 1.83 12.21 -1.76
CA GLU A 152 2.09 13.19 -0.71
C GLU A 152 0.80 13.72 -0.09
N ASN A 153 0.67 13.68 1.23
CA ASN A 153 -0.51 14.20 1.96
C ASN A 153 -1.83 13.59 1.45
N LEU A 154 -1.86 12.26 1.31
CA LEU A 154 -3.04 11.52 0.85
C LEU A 154 -3.83 10.94 2.02
N LEU A 155 -5.15 10.94 1.92
CA LEU A 155 -6.03 10.22 2.85
C LEU A 155 -6.82 9.16 2.09
N PHE A 156 -6.67 7.89 2.46
CA PHE A 156 -7.46 6.77 1.95
C PHE A 156 -8.49 6.35 3.00
N ASP A 157 -9.76 6.28 2.62
CA ASP A 157 -10.85 5.86 3.50
C ASP A 157 -11.97 5.16 2.72
N LYS A 158 -12.90 4.54 3.45
CA LYS A 158 -14.17 3.95 3.01
C LYS A 158 -14.10 2.74 2.08
N ALA A 159 -12.97 2.46 1.43
CA ALA A 159 -12.85 1.31 0.54
C ALA A 159 -12.93 -0.02 1.32
N LYS A 160 -13.70 -0.98 0.80
CA LYS A 160 -14.00 -2.25 1.47
C LYS A 160 -14.01 -3.42 0.51
N ASN A 161 -13.93 -4.61 1.10
CA ASN A 161 -13.99 -5.91 0.42
C ASN A 161 -12.98 -6.07 -0.74
N GLY A 162 -11.91 -5.27 -0.72
CA GLY A 162 -10.83 -5.32 -1.70
C GLY A 162 -9.99 -6.58 -1.59
N TYR A 163 -9.15 -6.87 -2.59
CA TYR A 163 -7.99 -7.73 -2.32
C TYR A 163 -7.10 -7.02 -1.29
N ALA A 164 -6.75 -5.77 -1.59
CA ALA A 164 -6.25 -4.75 -0.67
C ALA A 164 -7.07 -3.47 -0.89
N ALA A 165 -7.76 -2.92 0.11
CA ALA A 165 -8.77 -1.89 -0.17
C ALA A 165 -8.18 -0.55 -0.66
N GLY A 166 -7.01 -0.15 -0.15
CA GLY A 166 -6.35 1.10 -0.53
C GLY A 166 -5.53 0.97 -1.81
N ILE A 167 -4.37 0.32 -1.72
CA ILE A 167 -3.42 0.21 -2.83
C ILE A 167 -3.02 -1.24 -3.07
N MET A 168 -3.05 -1.63 -4.35
CA MET A 168 -2.45 -2.86 -4.86
C MET A 168 -1.24 -2.48 -5.72
N ALA A 169 -0.03 -2.83 -5.28
CA ALA A 169 1.20 -2.43 -5.96
C ALA A 169 1.93 -3.62 -6.59
N CYS A 170 2.10 -3.58 -7.91
CA CYS A 170 3.00 -4.43 -8.68
C CYS A 170 4.24 -3.67 -9.20
N GLY A 171 4.23 -2.34 -9.13
CA GLY A 171 5.37 -1.47 -9.33
C GLY A 171 5.67 -0.64 -8.08
N ASP A 172 6.79 0.08 -8.11
CA ASP A 172 7.32 0.79 -6.93
C ASP A 172 6.42 1.93 -6.45
N ILE A 173 6.35 2.09 -5.12
CA ILE A 173 5.55 3.13 -4.48
C ILE A 173 6.35 3.89 -3.43
N THR A 174 6.18 5.21 -3.38
CA THR A 174 6.73 6.09 -2.36
C THR A 174 5.64 6.98 -1.80
N LEU A 175 5.35 6.88 -0.51
CA LEU A 175 4.29 7.60 0.17
C LEU A 175 4.84 8.41 1.34
N THR A 176 4.52 9.70 1.38
CA THR A 176 4.93 10.62 2.44
C THR A 176 3.72 11.33 3.03
N ASN A 177 3.61 11.36 4.36
CA ASN A 177 2.51 12.02 5.07
C ASN A 177 1.12 11.48 4.68
N CYS A 178 1.03 10.18 4.37
CA CYS A 178 -0.22 9.56 3.94
C CYS A 178 -0.94 8.87 5.10
N THR A 179 -2.27 8.90 5.08
CA THR A 179 -3.13 8.21 6.05
C THR A 179 -3.98 7.16 5.35
N PHE A 180 -3.98 5.94 5.90
CA PHE A 180 -4.85 4.84 5.51
C PHE A 180 -5.76 4.50 6.69
N GLN A 181 -7.07 4.73 6.54
CA GLN A 181 -8.00 4.52 7.64
C GLN A 181 -9.26 3.74 7.25
N ASN A 182 -9.72 2.90 8.16
CA ASN A 182 -10.99 2.17 8.05
C ASN A 182 -11.13 1.35 6.75
N LEU A 183 -10.01 0.89 6.20
CA LEU A 183 -9.99 0.08 4.98
C LEU A 183 -10.17 -1.40 5.33
N SER A 184 -10.92 -2.12 4.50
CA SER A 184 -11.17 -3.54 4.69
C SER A 184 -10.80 -4.37 3.46
N GLY A 185 -9.83 -5.25 3.61
CA GLY A 185 -9.39 -6.20 2.58
C GLY A 185 -9.80 -7.64 2.92
N THR A 186 -10.19 -8.43 1.92
CA THR A 186 -10.63 -9.82 2.10
C THR A 186 -9.52 -10.84 1.82
N LYS A 187 -8.43 -10.43 1.15
CA LYS A 187 -7.38 -11.36 0.69
C LYS A 187 -5.98 -11.05 1.20
N ALA A 188 -5.55 -9.78 1.22
CA ALA A 188 -4.25 -9.42 1.78
C ALA A 188 -4.12 -7.91 1.95
N GLY A 189 -3.67 -7.46 3.13
CA GLY A 189 -3.48 -6.05 3.44
C GLY A 189 -4.82 -5.33 3.54
N GLY A 190 -5.26 -4.95 4.74
CA GLY A 190 -6.51 -4.16 4.84
C GLY A 190 -6.40 -2.85 4.07
N ALA A 191 -5.23 -2.24 4.07
CA ALA A 191 -4.93 -1.00 3.34
C ALA A 191 -4.08 -1.23 2.08
N LEU A 192 -3.04 -2.06 2.16
CA LEU A 192 -1.98 -2.09 1.18
C LEU A 192 -1.45 -3.50 0.94
N TYR A 193 -1.24 -3.84 -0.33
CA TYR A 193 -0.46 -5.01 -0.73
C TYR A 193 0.68 -4.61 -1.66
N THR A 194 1.88 -5.13 -1.39
CA THR A 194 3.05 -5.00 -2.28
C THR A 194 3.46 -6.37 -2.81
N ASN A 195 3.46 -6.49 -4.13
CA ASN A 195 3.72 -7.73 -4.85
C ASN A 195 5.22 -7.99 -5.03
N LYS A 196 5.56 -9.18 -5.53
CA LYS A 196 6.94 -9.64 -5.69
C LYS A 196 7.77 -8.63 -6.48
N GLY A 197 8.95 -8.29 -5.94
CA GLY A 197 9.89 -7.38 -6.57
C GLY A 197 9.61 -5.89 -6.35
N VAL A 198 8.46 -5.53 -5.76
CA VAL A 198 8.13 -4.14 -5.43
C VAL A 198 9.02 -3.63 -4.31
N THR A 199 9.48 -2.39 -4.46
CA THR A 199 10.02 -1.58 -3.37
C THR A 199 9.00 -0.54 -2.91
N GLY A 200 8.52 -0.69 -1.68
CA GLY A 200 7.65 0.27 -1.02
C GLY A 200 8.42 1.17 -0.04
N ARG A 201 8.19 2.48 -0.10
CA ARG A 201 8.77 3.45 0.84
C ARG A 201 7.66 4.27 1.50
N PHE A 202 7.62 4.27 2.83
CA PHE A 202 6.60 4.96 3.63
C PHE A 202 7.31 5.84 4.66
N THR A 203 7.08 7.14 4.60
CA THR A 203 7.65 8.11 5.53
C THR A 203 6.54 8.94 6.18
N ASN A 204 6.51 8.98 7.50
CA ASN A 204 5.49 9.72 8.26
C ASN A 204 4.05 9.32 7.85
N CYS A 205 3.82 8.03 7.63
CA CYS A 205 2.51 7.51 7.25
C CYS A 205 1.76 6.93 8.46
N THR A 206 0.43 7.05 8.44
CA THR A 206 -0.45 6.51 9.48
C THR A 206 -1.36 5.43 8.91
N PHE A 207 -1.42 4.28 9.56
CA PHE A 207 -2.34 3.18 9.25
C PHE A 207 -3.22 2.94 10.48
N THR A 208 -4.50 3.31 10.40
CA THR A 208 -5.42 3.21 11.53
C THR A 208 -6.67 2.40 11.22
N ASN A 209 -7.04 1.48 12.11
CA ASN A 209 -8.30 0.71 12.03
C ASN A 209 -8.50 -0.01 10.69
N ASN A 210 -7.42 -0.46 10.05
CA ASN A 210 -7.52 -1.25 8.83
C ASN A 210 -7.71 -2.72 9.20
N THR A 211 -8.53 -3.43 8.43
CA THR A 211 -8.85 -4.84 8.68
C THR A 211 -8.55 -5.70 7.48
N SER A 212 -7.96 -6.88 7.70
CA SER A 212 -7.87 -7.94 6.69
C SER A 212 -8.46 -9.26 7.18
N GLU A 213 -9.31 -9.89 6.37
CA GLU A 213 -9.86 -11.23 6.64
C GLU A 213 -8.87 -12.37 6.43
N ALA A 214 -7.67 -12.08 5.94
CA ALA A 214 -6.68 -13.09 5.60
C ALA A 214 -5.30 -12.78 6.18
N HIS A 215 -4.63 -11.73 5.71
CA HIS A 215 -3.21 -11.50 6.00
C HIS A 215 -2.91 -10.00 6.10
N GLY A 216 -2.25 -9.57 7.18
CA GLY A 216 -1.81 -8.18 7.35
C GLY A 216 -3.00 -7.24 7.53
N GLY A 217 -3.36 -6.89 8.77
CA GLY A 217 -4.51 -6.01 9.00
C GLY A 217 -4.39 -4.66 8.30
N ALA A 218 -3.17 -4.13 8.14
CA ALA A 218 -2.89 -2.97 7.31
C ALA A 218 -2.14 -3.33 6.03
N VAL A 219 -0.97 -3.96 6.16
CA VAL A 219 -0.03 -4.15 5.05
C VAL A 219 0.33 -5.62 4.89
N CYS A 220 0.29 -6.11 3.65
CA CYS A 220 0.86 -7.39 3.28
C CYS A 220 2.02 -7.20 2.29
N CYS A 221 3.18 -7.77 2.64
CA CYS A 221 4.41 -7.73 1.86
C CYS A 221 4.67 -9.13 1.28
N SER A 222 4.56 -9.30 -0.03
CA SER A 222 4.62 -10.60 -0.69
C SER A 222 5.80 -10.66 -1.65
N GLY A 223 6.93 -11.19 -1.18
CA GLY A 223 8.20 -11.18 -1.94
C GLY A 223 8.70 -9.77 -2.30
N SER A 224 8.29 -8.77 -1.54
CA SER A 224 8.57 -7.35 -1.73
C SER A 224 9.49 -6.80 -0.63
N THR A 225 10.13 -5.65 -0.87
CA THR A 225 10.94 -4.96 0.13
C THR A 225 10.27 -3.65 0.53
N ASN A 226 9.99 -3.48 1.82
CA ASN A 226 9.27 -2.30 2.32
C ASN A 226 10.06 -1.56 3.41
N TYR A 227 10.10 -0.24 3.31
CA TYR A 227 10.77 0.64 4.26
C TYR A 227 9.73 1.53 4.93
N PHE A 228 9.58 1.40 6.25
CA PHE A 228 8.71 2.21 7.07
C PHE A 228 9.56 3.07 8.00
N THR A 229 9.44 4.40 7.89
CA THR A 229 10.18 5.35 8.70
C THR A 229 9.24 6.38 9.29
N ASP A 230 9.30 6.56 10.61
CA ASP A 230 8.45 7.49 11.36
C ASP A 230 6.94 7.19 11.15
N CYS A 231 6.57 5.93 10.98
CA CYS A 231 5.18 5.51 10.71
C CYS A 231 4.43 5.08 11.98
N VAL A 232 3.11 5.23 11.95
CA VAL A 232 2.20 4.83 13.04
C VAL A 232 1.22 3.77 12.55
N PHE A 233 1.08 2.68 13.31
CA PHE A 233 0.12 1.61 13.09
C PHE A 233 -0.76 1.44 14.33
N THR A 234 -2.03 1.81 14.23
CA THR A 234 -2.96 1.80 15.37
C THR A 234 -4.23 1.01 15.06
N GLY A 235 -4.63 0.09 15.96
CA GLY A 235 -5.92 -0.57 15.86
C GLY A 235 -6.10 -1.45 14.61
N ASN A 236 -5.02 -1.83 13.92
CA ASN A 236 -5.13 -2.66 12.72
C ASN A 236 -5.37 -4.12 13.12
N THR A 237 -6.24 -4.79 12.39
CA THR A 237 -6.72 -6.13 12.76
C THR A 237 -6.62 -7.11 11.60
N SER A 238 -6.02 -8.28 11.84
CA SER A 238 -6.14 -9.41 10.93
C SER A 238 -6.94 -10.55 11.54
N THR A 239 -8.11 -10.84 10.94
CA THR A 239 -9.06 -11.85 11.44
C THR A 239 -8.84 -13.24 10.80
N GLY A 240 -7.84 -13.37 9.92
CA GLY A 240 -7.51 -14.60 9.23
C GLY A 240 -7.37 -15.82 10.13
N LYS A 241 -7.82 -16.98 9.64
CA LYS A 241 -7.78 -18.25 10.40
C LYS A 241 -6.41 -18.93 10.39
N SER A 242 -5.47 -18.42 9.61
CA SER A 242 -4.07 -18.87 9.48
C SER A 242 -3.14 -17.66 9.48
N THR A 243 -1.90 -17.81 9.97
CA THR A 243 -0.74 -16.87 9.87
C THR A 243 -1.11 -15.47 9.35
N ASN A 244 -1.19 -14.51 10.26
CA ASN A 244 -1.88 -13.26 10.07
C ASN A 244 -1.36 -12.17 11.01
N GLY A 245 -0.31 -11.45 10.60
CA GLY A 245 0.18 -10.28 11.33
C GLY A 245 -0.89 -9.20 11.44
N GLY A 246 -1.11 -8.66 12.64
CA GLY A 246 -2.25 -7.77 12.90
C GLY A 246 -2.13 -6.40 12.22
N ALA A 247 -0.91 -5.88 12.05
CA ALA A 247 -0.65 -4.71 11.20
C ALA A 247 0.07 -5.13 9.90
N ILE A 248 1.26 -5.71 10.02
CA ILE A 248 2.13 -6.04 8.88
C ILE A 248 2.34 -7.56 8.80
N PHE A 249 2.19 -8.11 7.60
CA PHE A 249 2.47 -9.52 7.33
C PHE A 249 3.47 -9.66 6.17
N LEU A 250 4.56 -10.39 6.39
CA LEU A 250 5.57 -10.70 5.37
C LEU A 250 5.44 -12.16 4.95
N GLN A 251 5.37 -12.42 3.64
CA GLN A 251 5.27 -13.76 3.08
C GLN A 251 6.04 -13.92 1.77
N ASN A 252 6.36 -15.17 1.44
CA ASN A 252 7.06 -15.58 0.23
C ASN A 252 8.54 -15.14 0.17
N ALA A 253 9.29 -15.80 -0.72
CA ALA A 253 10.72 -15.59 -0.87
C ALA A 253 11.07 -14.12 -1.21
N GLY A 254 12.08 -13.59 -0.53
CA GLY A 254 12.56 -12.21 -0.68
C GLY A 254 11.78 -11.16 0.10
N ALA A 255 10.68 -11.51 0.76
CA ALA A 255 9.90 -10.54 1.52
C ALA A 255 10.74 -9.95 2.67
N SER A 256 10.89 -8.63 2.67
CA SER A 256 11.73 -7.91 3.62
C SER A 256 11.06 -6.64 4.11
N ALA A 257 11.33 -6.28 5.37
CA ALA A 257 10.89 -5.01 5.92
C ALA A 257 11.97 -4.37 6.81
N GLU A 258 12.13 -3.05 6.65
CA GLU A 258 12.89 -2.20 7.57
C GLU A 258 11.91 -1.24 8.23
N ILE A 259 11.85 -1.29 9.56
CA ILE A 259 10.90 -0.55 10.39
C ILE A 259 11.73 0.30 11.35
N ILE A 260 11.73 1.61 11.15
CA ILE A 260 12.58 2.55 11.90
C ILE A 260 11.73 3.67 12.49
N ASN A 261 11.92 3.94 13.78
CA ASN A 261 11.22 5.03 14.49
C ASN A 261 9.69 4.91 14.40
N CYS A 262 9.17 3.69 14.35
CA CYS A 262 7.73 3.47 14.19
C CYS A 262 7.05 3.24 15.54
N THR A 263 5.71 3.30 15.54
CA THR A 263 4.88 2.94 16.68
C THR A 263 3.77 1.98 16.25
N PHE A 264 3.62 0.87 17.00
CA PHE A 264 2.55 -0.11 16.82
C PHE A 264 1.73 -0.20 18.09
N THR A 265 0.49 0.28 18.04
CA THR A 265 -0.42 0.33 19.18
C THR A 265 -1.71 -0.40 18.90
N GLU A 266 -2.15 -1.26 19.83
CA GLU A 266 -3.50 -1.88 19.77
C GLU A 266 -3.75 -2.68 18.48
N ASN A 267 -2.71 -3.20 17.84
CA ASN A 267 -2.87 -4.05 16.67
C ASN A 267 -3.17 -5.49 17.12
N THR A 268 -4.07 -6.17 16.38
CA THR A 268 -4.60 -7.46 16.78
C THR A 268 -4.53 -8.49 15.66
N ALA A 269 -4.07 -9.69 15.99
CA ALA A 269 -4.08 -10.86 15.12
C ALA A 269 -4.84 -12.01 15.76
N THR A 270 -5.64 -12.76 14.99
CA THR A 270 -6.29 -13.98 15.52
C THR A 270 -5.26 -15.03 15.95
N ASN A 271 -4.15 -15.19 15.20
CA ASN A 271 -3.17 -16.24 15.50
C ASN A 271 -1.83 -15.70 16.00
N TYR A 272 -1.10 -14.94 15.20
CA TYR A 272 0.28 -14.64 15.55
C TYR A 272 0.72 -13.24 15.16
N GLY A 273 1.66 -12.67 15.92
CA GLY A 273 2.25 -11.37 15.63
C GLY A 273 1.20 -10.26 15.64
N GLY A 274 0.72 -9.86 16.81
CA GLY A 274 -0.38 -8.88 16.91
C GLY A 274 -0.07 -7.56 16.21
N ALA A 275 1.20 -7.19 16.10
CA ALA A 275 1.66 -6.12 15.21
C ALA A 275 2.25 -6.68 13.91
N VAL A 276 3.32 -7.47 14.00
CA VAL A 276 4.11 -7.88 12.85
C VAL A 276 4.30 -9.39 12.85
N GLU A 277 4.06 -10.03 11.72
CA GLU A 277 4.41 -11.43 11.48
C GLU A 277 5.25 -11.56 10.22
N GLN A 278 6.40 -12.23 10.35
CA GLN A 278 7.16 -12.75 9.22
C GLN A 278 6.93 -14.25 9.10
N ASN A 279 6.23 -14.67 8.03
CA ASN A 279 5.71 -16.02 7.83
C ASN A 279 6.80 -17.06 7.52
N ASN A 280 6.53 -18.33 7.80
CA ASN A 280 7.44 -19.46 7.66
C ASN A 280 7.81 -19.86 6.22
N ASN A 281 7.36 -19.12 5.22
CA ASN A 281 7.67 -19.31 3.81
C ASN A 281 8.55 -18.18 3.24
N VAL A 282 9.02 -17.26 4.09
CA VAL A 282 9.98 -16.23 3.70
C VAL A 282 11.38 -16.83 3.71
N THR A 283 11.88 -17.19 2.54
CA THR A 283 13.30 -17.52 2.32
C THR A 283 14.03 -16.29 1.79
N ASP A 284 15.30 -16.11 2.18
CA ASP A 284 16.15 -15.00 1.71
C ASP A 284 15.55 -13.59 1.92
N GLY A 285 14.74 -13.44 2.98
CA GLY A 285 14.20 -12.17 3.43
C GLY A 285 14.83 -11.70 4.73
N ALA A 286 14.70 -10.40 5.03
CA ALA A 286 15.21 -9.78 6.24
C ALA A 286 14.13 -8.95 6.95
N LEU A 287 14.15 -8.97 8.29
CA LEU A 287 13.32 -8.09 9.09
C LEU A 287 14.22 -7.31 10.05
N LYS A 288 14.26 -5.98 9.86
CA LYS A 288 15.00 -5.06 10.71
C LYS A 288 14.03 -4.09 11.37
N ILE A 289 14.10 -4.02 12.70
CA ILE A 289 13.26 -3.16 13.52
C ILE A 289 14.17 -2.37 14.46
N VAL A 290 14.14 -1.04 14.36
CA VAL A 290 15.01 -0.14 15.13
C VAL A 290 14.21 1.01 15.72
N ASN A 291 14.51 1.39 16.97
CA ASN A 291 13.90 2.56 17.64
C ASN A 291 12.36 2.54 17.61
N THR A 292 11.74 1.37 17.72
CA THR A 292 10.30 1.19 17.50
C THR A 292 9.62 0.76 18.79
N THR A 293 8.39 1.26 19.00
CA THR A 293 7.58 0.92 20.18
C THR A 293 6.40 0.04 19.79
N PHE A 294 6.19 -1.03 20.56
CA PHE A 294 5.05 -1.94 20.45
C PHE A 294 4.27 -1.93 21.78
N THR A 295 3.06 -1.39 21.76
CA THR A 295 2.22 -1.24 22.96
C THR A 295 0.85 -1.86 22.76
N ASN A 296 0.37 -2.63 23.73
CA ASN A 296 -0.99 -3.20 23.74
C ASN A 296 -1.33 -4.03 22.48
N ASN A 297 -0.35 -4.66 21.83
CA ASN A 297 -0.65 -5.53 20.69
C ASN A 297 -1.00 -6.94 21.18
N THR A 298 -1.95 -7.58 20.50
CA THR A 298 -2.53 -8.84 20.95
C THR A 298 -2.56 -9.89 19.85
N ALA A 299 -2.13 -11.11 20.18
CA ALA A 299 -2.29 -12.28 19.33
C ALA A 299 -2.42 -13.56 20.16
N LYS A 300 -2.69 -14.69 19.52
CA LYS A 300 -2.58 -16.00 20.20
C LYS A 300 -1.12 -16.40 20.47
N GLY A 301 -0.16 -15.95 19.67
CA GLY A 301 1.26 -16.13 19.96
C GLY A 301 2.13 -14.99 19.43
N GLY A 302 3.03 -14.48 20.28
CA GLY A 302 3.79 -13.27 19.97
C GLY A 302 2.85 -12.07 19.93
N GLY A 303 2.50 -11.53 21.10
CA GLY A 303 1.52 -10.44 21.22
C GLY A 303 1.84 -9.26 20.33
N ALA A 304 3.12 -8.92 20.17
CA ALA A 304 3.57 -7.96 19.15
C ALA A 304 4.15 -8.65 17.90
N LEU A 305 5.12 -9.54 18.09
CA LEU A 305 5.97 -10.01 17.00
C LEU A 305 5.98 -11.54 16.88
N LEU A 306 5.91 -12.03 15.65
CA LEU A 306 6.26 -13.41 15.29
C LEU A 306 7.30 -13.40 14.16
N THR A 307 8.37 -14.17 14.33
CA THR A 307 9.38 -14.37 13.30
C THR A 307 9.69 -15.86 13.13
N TRP A 308 9.70 -16.34 11.89
CA TRP A 308 9.93 -17.75 11.53
C TRP A 308 11.26 -18.02 10.82
N MET A 309 11.84 -17.07 10.08
CA MET A 309 12.99 -17.28 9.19
C MET A 309 13.83 -16.01 9.00
N GLY A 310 14.99 -16.14 8.33
CA GLY A 310 15.81 -15.03 7.88
C GLY A 310 16.64 -14.36 8.96
N ASP A 311 17.36 -13.31 8.54
CA ASP A 311 18.12 -12.45 9.45
C ASP A 311 17.15 -11.47 10.13
N ILE A 312 17.12 -11.52 11.46
CA ILE A 312 16.24 -10.69 12.27
C ILE A 312 17.09 -9.76 13.14
N THR A 313 16.88 -8.45 13.02
CA THR A 313 17.52 -7.44 13.87
C THR A 313 16.45 -6.63 14.58
N VAL A 314 16.48 -6.61 15.91
CA VAL A 314 15.58 -5.83 16.76
C VAL A 314 16.42 -5.03 17.74
N GLU A 315 16.52 -3.72 17.53
CA GLU A 315 17.44 -2.85 18.28
C GLU A 315 16.72 -1.63 18.84
N HIS A 316 17.03 -1.27 20.09
CA HIS A 316 16.53 -0.05 20.71
C HIS A 316 14.99 0.04 20.70
N CYS A 317 14.32 -1.10 20.82
CA CYS A 317 12.86 -1.19 20.75
C CYS A 317 12.24 -1.35 22.14
N SER A 318 11.01 -0.87 22.29
CA SER A 318 10.20 -1.08 23.50
C SER A 318 9.02 -1.99 23.20
N PHE A 319 8.82 -3.02 24.03
CA PHE A 319 7.67 -3.90 23.99
C PHE A 319 6.95 -3.81 25.34
N GLU A 320 5.77 -3.19 25.34
CA GLU A 320 5.02 -2.88 26.55
C GLU A 320 3.59 -3.42 26.46
N HIS A 321 3.14 -4.11 27.51
CA HIS A 321 1.74 -4.56 27.63
C HIS A 321 1.21 -5.39 26.44
N ASN A 322 2.10 -6.06 25.70
CA ASN A 322 1.66 -6.93 24.61
C ASN A 322 1.23 -8.29 25.17
N GLU A 323 0.17 -8.85 24.59
CA GLU A 323 -0.46 -10.06 25.11
C GLU A 323 -0.46 -11.19 24.08
N ALA A 324 0.17 -12.31 24.45
CA ALA A 324 -0.06 -13.60 23.83
C ALA A 324 -1.15 -14.35 24.61
N THR A 325 -2.36 -14.42 24.05
CA THR A 325 -3.52 -15.09 24.67
C THR A 325 -3.41 -16.62 24.66
N GLY A 326 -2.54 -17.16 23.81
CA GLY A 326 -2.19 -18.58 23.76
C GLY A 326 -0.89 -18.89 24.52
N THR A 327 -0.17 -19.91 24.06
CA THR A 327 0.95 -20.48 24.83
C THR A 327 2.33 -19.94 24.46
N SER A 328 2.45 -18.96 23.56
CA SER A 328 3.78 -18.44 23.13
C SER A 328 4.22 -17.20 23.91
N GLY A 329 5.44 -16.69 23.67
CA GLY A 329 5.99 -15.52 24.36
C GLY A 329 5.11 -14.27 24.21
N GLY A 330 4.95 -13.51 25.30
CA GLY A 330 3.97 -12.43 25.42
C GLY A 330 4.23 -11.27 24.45
N ALA A 331 5.47 -10.81 24.34
CA ALA A 331 5.86 -9.80 23.35
C ALA A 331 6.21 -10.45 22.01
N TRP A 332 7.11 -11.44 22.03
CA TRP A 332 7.71 -11.97 20.82
C TRP A 332 7.79 -13.50 20.86
N TYR A 333 7.26 -14.11 19.81
CA TYR A 333 7.53 -15.51 19.47
C TYR A 333 8.57 -15.61 18.34
N ALA A 334 9.79 -16.00 18.68
CA ALA A 334 10.88 -16.24 17.73
C ALA A 334 10.98 -17.74 17.37
N SER A 335 10.12 -18.18 16.44
CA SER A 335 9.96 -19.59 16.05
C SER A 335 10.84 -20.01 14.86
N LEU A 336 12.15 -19.83 14.99
CA LEU A 336 13.07 -19.95 13.85
C LEU A 336 13.50 -21.40 13.60
N LYS A 337 13.20 -21.94 12.40
CA LYS A 337 13.46 -23.35 12.03
C LYS A 337 14.92 -23.68 11.65
N THR A 338 15.77 -22.67 11.43
CA THR A 338 17.14 -22.83 10.92
C THR A 338 18.18 -22.15 11.83
N ALA A 339 19.46 -22.39 11.57
CA ALA A 339 20.58 -21.72 12.25
C ALA A 339 20.69 -20.25 11.84
N VAL A 340 19.66 -19.46 12.14
CA VAL A 340 19.63 -18.01 11.88
C VAL A 340 20.15 -17.25 13.09
N THR A 341 20.89 -16.19 12.81
CA THR A 341 21.28 -15.22 13.83
C THR A 341 20.15 -14.22 13.94
N TYR A 342 19.61 -14.05 15.14
CA TYR A 342 18.83 -12.87 15.45
C TYR A 342 19.57 -12.04 16.48
N LYS A 343 19.60 -10.73 16.26
CA LYS A 343 20.24 -9.75 17.12
C LYS A 343 19.16 -8.99 17.86
N VAL A 344 19.18 -9.07 19.18
CA VAL A 344 18.36 -8.25 20.06
C VAL A 344 19.29 -7.39 20.89
N ALA A 345 19.19 -6.07 20.78
CA ALA A 345 20.08 -5.15 21.49
C ALA A 345 19.39 -3.90 22.01
N GLY A 346 19.65 -3.52 23.26
CA GLY A 346 19.11 -2.30 23.86
C GLY A 346 17.58 -2.24 23.91
N CYS A 347 16.90 -3.38 24.00
CA CYS A 347 15.43 -3.46 24.00
C CYS A 347 14.86 -3.55 25.42
N TYR A 348 13.66 -2.97 25.61
CA TYR A 348 12.88 -3.07 26.84
C TYR A 348 11.66 -3.99 26.64
N PHE A 349 11.39 -4.85 27.63
CA PHE A 349 10.23 -5.76 27.64
C PHE A 349 9.48 -5.61 28.97
N GLY A 350 8.54 -4.65 29.02
CA GLY A 350 7.75 -4.34 30.21
C GLY A 350 6.34 -4.92 30.15
N GLU A 351 5.87 -5.53 31.23
CA GLU A 351 4.44 -5.80 31.45
C GLU A 351 3.73 -6.61 30.35
N ASN A 352 4.49 -7.37 29.57
CA ASN A 352 3.96 -8.25 28.53
C ASN A 352 3.42 -9.54 29.16
N LEU A 353 2.33 -10.08 28.61
CA LEU A 353 1.57 -11.19 29.18
C LEU A 353 1.58 -12.40 28.24
N SER A 354 1.81 -13.58 28.82
CA SER A 354 1.66 -14.88 28.15
C SER A 354 0.98 -15.84 29.11
N ALA A 355 0.05 -16.65 28.60
CA ALA A 355 -0.63 -17.65 29.43
C ALA A 355 0.29 -18.83 29.83
N ALA A 356 1.45 -19.04 29.19
CA ALA A 356 2.26 -20.24 29.43
C ALA A 356 3.80 -20.07 29.45
N HIS A 357 4.39 -19.19 28.62
CA HIS A 357 5.84 -19.26 28.33
C HIS A 357 6.60 -17.94 28.54
N GLY A 358 6.19 -17.17 29.56
CA GLY A 358 6.86 -15.92 29.96
C GLY A 358 6.46 -14.73 29.10
N GLY A 359 6.44 -13.55 29.72
CA GLY A 359 5.93 -12.32 29.08
C GLY A 359 6.79 -11.78 27.95
N ALA A 360 8.11 -11.98 27.98
CA ALA A 360 9.03 -11.36 27.02
C ALA A 360 9.14 -12.16 25.71
N ILE A 361 10.24 -12.91 25.54
CA ILE A 361 10.55 -13.61 24.30
C ILE A 361 10.49 -15.12 24.54
N LEU A 362 9.74 -15.84 23.71
CA LEU A 362 9.90 -17.29 23.55
C LEU A 362 10.69 -17.55 22.27
N SER A 363 11.84 -18.19 22.37
CA SER A 363 12.60 -18.66 21.20
C SER A 363 12.68 -20.18 21.15
N THR A 364 12.47 -20.73 19.96
CA THR A 364 12.70 -22.17 19.67
C THR A 364 13.97 -22.40 18.83
N SER A 365 14.75 -21.36 18.58
CA SER A 365 16.01 -21.43 17.82
C SER A 365 17.16 -21.98 18.67
N LYS A 366 18.09 -22.68 18.02
CA LYS A 366 19.30 -23.22 18.66
C LYS A 366 20.46 -22.19 18.77
N ASN A 367 20.46 -21.12 17.96
CA ASN A 367 21.61 -20.21 17.78
C ASN A 367 21.25 -18.72 17.94
N ALA A 368 20.64 -18.37 19.07
CA ALA A 368 20.28 -16.99 19.40
C ALA A 368 21.45 -16.16 19.93
N THR A 369 21.59 -14.90 19.53
CA THR A 369 22.51 -13.95 20.17
C THR A 369 21.73 -12.79 20.80
N PHE A 370 21.71 -12.75 22.13
CA PHE A 370 21.17 -11.64 22.90
C PHE A 370 22.33 -10.80 23.42
N THR A 371 22.33 -9.50 23.12
CA THR A 371 23.33 -8.55 23.64
C THR A 371 22.60 -7.43 24.34
N ASN A 372 22.95 -7.14 25.60
CA ASN A 372 22.40 -5.99 26.31
C ASN A 372 23.17 -4.72 25.97
#